data_AF-A0A9Q1AKV1-F1
#
_entry.id   AF-A0A9Q1AKV1-F1
#
_cell.length_a   1.000
_cell.length_b   1.000
_cell.length_c   1.000
_cell.angle_alpha   90.00
_cell.angle_beta   90.00
_cell.angle_gamma   90.00
#
_symmetry.space_group_name_H-M   'P 1'
#
loop_
_entity.id
_entity.type
_entity.pdbx_description
1 polymer ?
#
loop_
_entity_poly.entity_id
_entity_poly.type
_entity_poly.pdbx_seq_one_letter_code
_entity_poly.pdbx_strand_id
1 'polypeptide(L)'
;MVTLRIGTRPVIFIADRTLAHQALIQNGAVYADRPPAFATAKITTSNQHNINTSSYGPTWRLLRRNLTAKILHPSRVKSYSHARKWVLQILQNRFESDEKSGRPVRVMKHFQYAMFCLLLLMCFGDKLDDNQIEKIEEVLRNMLVSLRKFNILNFWPRVTKIVLRKRWNELFRLRKSQEDVLIPLIRARKKAKEERIRTGKEDMKEHEDEHVLSYADTLLVLELPEEKRKLEEGEMVTLCSEFLNGGTDTTSTALQWIMANLVKYPQIQEKLFMEIKEGCARWGGEY
;
A
#
# COMPACT_ATOMS: atom_id res chain seq x y z
N MET A 1 -11.98 -1.07 -29.39
CA MET A 1 -12.19 0.06 -28.46
C MET A 1 -13.68 0.33 -28.37
N VAL A 2 -14.21 0.61 -27.18
CA VAL A 2 -15.64 0.89 -26.98
C VAL A 2 -15.79 2.16 -26.14
N THR A 3 -16.65 3.09 -26.56
CA THR A 3 -16.94 4.32 -25.82
C THR A 3 -18.31 4.23 -25.18
N LEU A 4 -18.38 4.39 -23.86
CA LEU A 4 -19.63 4.44 -23.09
C LEU A 4 -19.80 5.84 -22.47
N ARG A 5 -21.00 6.40 -22.53
CA ARG A 5 -21.32 7.63 -21.79
C ARG A 5 -21.84 7.27 -20.40
N ILE A 6 -21.03 7.51 -19.37
CA ILE A 6 -21.41 7.28 -17.97
C ILE A 6 -21.53 8.64 -17.29
N GLY A 7 -22.78 9.08 -17.06
CA GLY A 7 -23.06 10.44 -16.59
C GLY A 7 -22.67 11.48 -17.63
N THR A 8 -21.94 12.51 -17.22
CA THR A 8 -21.54 13.63 -18.10
C THR A 8 -20.20 13.43 -18.81
N ARG A 9 -19.49 12.33 -18.54
CA ARG A 9 -18.15 12.08 -19.12
C ARG A 9 -18.14 10.80 -19.96
N PRO A 10 -17.48 10.81 -21.14
CA PRO A 10 -17.22 9.58 -21.88
C PRO A 10 -16.19 8.73 -21.14
N VAL A 11 -16.39 7.41 -21.16
CA VAL A 11 -15.45 6.40 -20.69
C VAL A 11 -15.06 5.55 -21.88
N ILE A 12 -13.76 5.46 -22.16
CA ILE A 12 -13.20 4.75 -23.30
C ILE A 12 -12.54 3.45 -22.81
N PHE A 13 -13.02 2.32 -23.30
CA PHE A 13 -12.49 1.00 -23.01
C PHE A 13 -11.55 0.55 -24.13
N ILE A 14 -10.30 0.29 -23.76
CA ILE A 14 -9.26 -0.24 -24.65
C ILE A 14 -9.07 -1.72 -24.32
N ALA A 15 -9.45 -2.58 -25.27
CA ALA A 15 -9.29 -4.04 -25.19
C ALA A 15 -8.43 -4.59 -26.34
N ASP A 16 -7.66 -3.71 -27.00
CA ASP A 16 -6.75 -4.05 -28.08
C ASP A 16 -5.30 -3.77 -27.66
N ARG A 17 -4.38 -4.70 -27.98
CA ARG A 17 -2.97 -4.61 -27.56
C ARG A 17 -2.24 -3.44 -28.22
N THR A 18 -2.54 -3.15 -29.48
CA THR A 18 -1.86 -2.10 -30.25
C THR A 18 -2.29 -0.74 -29.74
N LEU A 19 -3.60 -0.56 -29.50
CA LEU A 19 -4.14 0.65 -28.88
C LEU A 19 -3.64 0.85 -27.44
N ALA A 20 -3.53 -0.22 -26.65
CA ALA A 20 -2.98 -0.14 -25.30
C ALA A 20 -1.51 0.30 -25.32
N HIS A 21 -0.69 -0.24 -26.23
CA HIS A 21 0.69 0.19 -26.42
C HIS A 21 0.80 1.64 -26.89
N GLN A 22 -0.04 2.05 -27.85
CA GLN A 22 -0.13 3.43 -28.29
C GLN A 22 -0.47 4.39 -27.15
N ALA A 23 -1.46 4.05 -26.32
CA ALA A 23 -1.91 4.91 -25.22
C ALA A 23 -0.93 4.97 -24.05
N LEU A 24 -0.44 3.81 -23.60
CA LEU A 24 0.34 3.71 -22.36
C LEU A 24 1.85 3.90 -22.56
N ILE A 25 2.38 3.61 -23.75
CA ILE A 25 3.82 3.69 -24.04
C ILE A 25 4.12 4.87 -24.96
N GLN A 26 3.58 4.88 -26.18
CA GLN A 26 3.93 5.90 -27.18
C GLN A 26 3.40 7.28 -26.82
N ASN A 27 2.18 7.34 -26.26
CA ASN A 27 1.53 8.58 -25.84
C ASN A 27 1.35 8.64 -24.32
N GLY A 28 2.20 7.94 -23.56
CA GLY A 28 2.02 7.76 -22.12
C GLY A 28 1.86 9.08 -21.36
N ALA A 29 2.62 10.12 -21.70
CA ALA A 29 2.50 11.44 -21.06
C ALA A 29 1.15 12.13 -21.32
N VAL A 30 0.54 11.92 -22.50
CA VAL A 30 -0.77 12.50 -22.87
C VAL A 30 -1.89 11.85 -22.06
N TYR A 31 -1.80 10.55 -21.78
CA TYR A 31 -2.80 9.77 -21.06
C TYR A 31 -2.43 9.47 -19.61
N ALA A 32 -1.35 10.08 -19.08
CA ALA A 32 -0.88 9.85 -17.73
C ALA A 32 -1.79 10.48 -16.67
N ASP A 33 -2.56 11.51 -17.05
CA ASP A 33 -3.32 12.31 -16.11
C ASP A 33 -4.48 11.54 -15.47
N ARG A 34 -4.87 11.95 -14.27
CA ARG A 34 -6.00 11.37 -13.53
C ARG A 34 -7.18 12.33 -13.57
N PRO A 35 -8.42 11.84 -13.73
CA PRO A 35 -9.59 12.70 -13.68
C PRO A 35 -9.67 13.49 -12.35
N PRO A 36 -10.23 14.71 -12.36
CA PRO A 36 -10.45 15.46 -11.13
C PRO A 36 -11.29 14.66 -10.12
N ALA A 37 -10.88 14.67 -8.86
CA ALA A 37 -11.53 13.90 -7.80
C ALA A 37 -12.98 14.34 -7.57
N PHE A 38 -13.83 13.34 -7.40
CA PHE A 38 -15.16 13.53 -6.86
C PHE A 38 -15.11 14.00 -5.40
N ALA A 39 -16.22 14.54 -4.89
CA ALA A 39 -16.28 15.13 -3.56
C ALA A 39 -15.90 14.15 -2.43
N THR A 40 -16.27 12.87 -2.55
CA THR A 40 -15.87 11.86 -1.57
C THR A 40 -14.37 11.55 -1.65
N ALA A 41 -13.84 11.43 -2.87
CA ALA A 41 -12.42 11.15 -3.09
C ALA A 41 -11.54 12.29 -2.57
N LYS A 42 -11.98 13.55 -2.67
CA LYS A 42 -11.26 14.69 -2.07
C LYS A 42 -11.08 14.56 -0.56
N ILE A 43 -12.02 13.95 0.15
CA ILE A 43 -11.89 13.71 1.59
C ILE A 43 -10.96 12.53 1.87
N THR A 44 -11.10 11.44 1.13
CA THR A 44 -10.34 10.20 1.42
C THR A 44 -8.89 10.26 0.95
N THR A 45 -8.58 11.15 -0.01
CA THR A 45 -7.25 11.25 -0.64
C THR A 45 -6.54 12.58 -0.36
N SER A 46 -7.02 13.36 0.61
CA SER A 46 -6.52 14.72 0.88
C SER A 46 -6.46 15.57 -0.40
N ASN A 47 -7.57 15.63 -1.14
CA ASN A 47 -7.68 16.32 -2.41
C ASN A 47 -6.64 15.86 -3.46
N GLN A 48 -6.50 14.54 -3.64
CA GLN A 48 -5.56 13.90 -4.57
C GLN A 48 -4.08 14.14 -4.25
N HIS A 49 -3.70 14.36 -2.99
CA HIS A 49 -2.29 14.34 -2.55
C HIS A 49 -1.81 12.90 -2.31
N ASN A 50 -1.83 12.09 -3.36
CA ASN A 50 -1.35 10.69 -3.37
C ASN A 50 -0.81 10.30 -4.75
N ILE A 51 -0.24 9.10 -4.92
CA ILE A 51 0.37 8.70 -6.20
C ILE A 51 -0.66 8.14 -7.19
N ASN A 52 -1.66 7.40 -6.69
CA ASN A 52 -2.62 6.67 -7.53
C ASN A 52 -3.60 7.60 -8.25
N THR A 53 -4.02 8.67 -7.58
CA THR A 53 -5.07 9.56 -8.07
C THR A 53 -4.62 10.99 -8.34
N SER A 54 -3.40 11.42 -8.00
CA SER A 54 -2.93 12.76 -8.40
C SER A 54 -2.84 12.91 -9.91
N SER A 55 -3.05 14.16 -10.34
CA SER A 55 -2.80 14.56 -11.72
C SER A 55 -1.32 14.48 -12.06
N TYR A 56 -1.03 14.18 -13.33
CA TYR A 56 0.35 14.09 -13.80
C TYR A 56 1.00 15.48 -13.75
N GLY A 57 2.00 15.65 -12.88
CA GLY A 57 2.60 16.95 -12.60
C GLY A 57 3.84 16.88 -11.69
N PRO A 58 4.40 18.02 -11.28
CA PRO A 58 5.54 18.11 -10.35
C PRO A 58 5.33 17.32 -9.06
N THR A 59 4.15 17.47 -8.42
CA THR A 59 3.81 16.77 -7.17
C THR A 59 3.75 15.25 -7.36
N TRP A 60 3.04 14.75 -8.39
CA TRP A 60 3.04 13.30 -8.70
C TRP A 60 4.45 12.77 -8.95
N ARG A 61 5.26 13.48 -9.76
CA ARG A 61 6.64 13.06 -10.06
C ARG A 61 7.50 13.00 -8.79
N LEU A 62 7.36 13.99 -7.89
CA LEU A 62 8.06 14.00 -6.61
C LEU A 62 7.70 12.79 -5.76
N LEU A 63 6.41 12.56 -5.54
CA LEU A 63 5.92 11.45 -4.71
C LEU A 63 6.31 10.09 -5.30
N ARG A 64 6.13 9.90 -6.61
CA ARG A 64 6.50 8.67 -7.33
C ARG A 64 7.99 8.40 -7.27
N ARG A 65 8.83 9.43 -7.47
CA ARG A 65 10.29 9.34 -7.36
C ARG A 65 10.70 9.01 -5.92
N ASN A 66 10.09 9.65 -4.92
CA ASN A 66 10.38 9.36 -3.52
C ASN A 66 10.13 7.89 -3.19
N LEU A 67 8.93 7.37 -3.47
CA LEU A 67 8.59 5.97 -3.23
C LEU A 67 9.53 5.02 -3.97
N THR A 68 9.75 5.25 -5.27
CA THR A 68 10.53 4.35 -6.13
C THR A 68 12.02 4.35 -5.76
N ALA A 69 12.62 5.52 -5.56
CA ALA A 69 14.06 5.64 -5.34
C ALA A 69 14.47 5.34 -3.89
N LYS A 70 13.61 5.66 -2.90
CA LYS A 70 13.96 5.52 -1.48
C LYS A 70 13.55 4.17 -0.90
N ILE A 71 12.39 3.65 -1.29
CA ILE A 71 11.78 2.46 -0.66
C ILE A 71 11.80 1.26 -1.60
N LEU A 72 11.29 1.41 -2.83
CA LEU A 72 11.08 0.28 -3.75
C LEU A 72 12.26 -0.01 -4.69
N HIS A 73 13.37 0.71 -4.55
CA HIS A 73 14.51 0.52 -5.43
C HIS A 73 15.13 -0.86 -5.22
N PRO A 74 15.53 -1.61 -6.28
CA PRO A 74 16.10 -2.95 -6.12
C PRO A 74 17.28 -3.03 -5.15
N SER A 75 18.13 -1.99 -5.07
CA SER A 75 19.23 -1.94 -4.11
C SER A 75 18.80 -1.93 -2.62
N ARG A 76 17.54 -1.57 -2.33
CA ARG A 76 16.95 -1.59 -0.98
C ARG A 76 16.39 -2.96 -0.61
N VAL A 77 16.29 -3.91 -1.55
CA VAL A 77 15.77 -5.25 -1.24
C VAL A 77 16.61 -5.91 -0.15
N LYS A 78 17.94 -5.74 -0.13
CA LYS A 78 18.78 -6.31 0.93
C LYS A 78 18.53 -5.68 2.30
N SER A 79 18.23 -4.37 2.39
CA SER A 79 17.96 -3.70 3.67
C SER A 79 16.67 -4.16 4.34
N TYR A 80 15.72 -4.73 3.59
CA TYR A 80 14.50 -5.32 4.14
C TYR A 80 14.62 -6.84 4.36
N SER A 81 15.83 -7.41 4.36
CA SER A 81 16.02 -8.86 4.52
C SER A 81 15.54 -9.38 5.88
N HIS A 82 15.86 -8.68 6.98
CA HIS A 82 15.37 -9.01 8.31
C HIS A 82 13.83 -8.96 8.38
N ALA A 83 13.22 -7.90 7.84
CA ALA A 83 11.78 -7.76 7.74
C ALA A 83 11.11 -8.91 6.97
N ARG A 84 11.70 -9.34 5.84
CA ARG A 84 11.19 -10.48 5.07
C ARG A 84 11.34 -11.81 5.82
N LYS A 85 12.47 -12.04 6.49
CA LYS A 85 12.67 -13.24 7.33
C LYS A 85 11.64 -13.30 8.46
N TRP A 86 11.42 -12.18 9.15
CA TRP A 86 10.41 -12.07 10.20
C TRP A 86 9.00 -12.39 9.70
N VAL A 87 8.61 -11.85 8.55
CA VAL A 87 7.28 -12.10 7.96
C VAL A 87 7.13 -13.53 7.45
N LEU A 88 8.20 -14.14 6.94
CA LEU A 88 8.21 -15.56 6.59
C LEU A 88 7.95 -16.44 7.82
N GLN A 89 8.58 -16.12 8.96
CA GLN A 89 8.33 -16.83 10.21
C GLN A 89 6.88 -16.68 10.68
N ILE A 90 6.29 -15.48 10.57
CA ILE A 90 4.87 -15.26 10.87
C ILE A 90 3.99 -16.17 10.01
N LEU A 91 4.29 -16.26 8.71
CA LEU A 91 3.53 -17.06 7.77
C LEU A 91 3.64 -18.56 8.08
N GLN A 92 4.85 -19.06 8.36
CA GLN A 92 5.09 -20.45 8.76
C GLN A 92 4.33 -20.81 10.04
N ASN A 93 4.48 -20.01 11.09
CA ASN A 93 3.79 -20.23 12.38
C ASN A 93 2.26 -20.29 12.21
N ARG A 94 1.71 -19.44 11.35
CA ARG A 94 0.26 -19.42 11.07
C ARG A 94 -0.20 -20.64 10.28
N PHE A 95 0.61 -21.14 9.34
CA PHE A 95 0.31 -22.38 8.62
C PHE A 95 0.40 -23.61 9.54
N GLU A 96 1.43 -23.71 10.37
CA GLU A 96 1.57 -24.79 11.35
C GLU A 96 0.42 -24.81 12.37
N SER A 97 -0.06 -23.62 12.78
CA SER A 97 -1.20 -23.50 13.69
C SER A 97 -2.50 -24.01 13.04
N ASP A 98 -2.76 -23.65 11.78
CA ASP A 98 -3.91 -24.16 11.04
C ASP A 98 -3.81 -25.68 10.83
N GLU A 99 -2.63 -26.20 10.51
CA GLU A 99 -2.36 -27.65 10.36
C GLU A 99 -2.67 -28.42 11.66
N LYS A 100 -2.13 -27.96 12.80
CA LYS A 100 -2.37 -28.56 14.12
C LYS A 100 -3.84 -28.55 14.53
N SER A 101 -4.63 -27.61 14.01
CA SER A 101 -6.07 -27.52 14.26
C SER A 101 -6.90 -28.54 13.48
N GLY A 102 -6.31 -29.26 12.51
CA GLY A 102 -6.98 -30.20 11.62
C GLY A 102 -7.95 -29.54 10.63
N ARG A 103 -7.94 -28.20 10.52
CA ARG A 103 -8.82 -27.43 9.63
C ARG A 103 -8.12 -27.13 8.31
N PRO A 104 -8.86 -26.98 7.20
CA PRO A 104 -8.28 -26.53 5.94
C PRO A 104 -7.57 -25.18 6.11
N VAL A 105 -6.33 -25.09 5.62
CA VAL A 105 -5.50 -23.89 5.70
C VAL A 105 -6.10 -22.78 4.83
N ARG A 106 -6.45 -21.64 5.43
CA ARG A 106 -7.02 -20.49 4.71
C ARG A 106 -5.93 -19.51 4.26
N VAL A 107 -5.20 -19.88 3.21
CA VAL A 107 -3.98 -19.19 2.75
C VAL A 107 -4.13 -17.68 2.53
N MET A 108 -5.28 -17.21 2.03
CA MET A 108 -5.48 -15.80 1.71
C MET A 108 -5.33 -14.89 2.93
N LYS A 109 -5.93 -15.26 4.06
CA LYS A 109 -5.86 -14.46 5.29
C LYS A 109 -4.44 -14.38 5.82
N HIS A 110 -3.70 -15.48 5.72
CA HIS A 110 -2.31 -15.53 6.16
C HIS A 110 -1.41 -14.70 5.26
N PHE A 111 -1.60 -14.74 3.92
CA PHE A 111 -0.87 -13.87 3.00
C PHE A 111 -1.19 -12.38 3.20
N GLN A 112 -2.46 -12.03 3.41
CA GLN A 112 -2.87 -10.66 3.69
C GLN A 112 -2.20 -10.15 4.97
N TYR A 113 -2.29 -10.90 6.07
CA TYR A 113 -1.66 -10.53 7.34
C TYR A 113 -0.14 -10.38 7.21
N ALA A 114 0.53 -11.38 6.63
CA ALA A 114 1.98 -11.37 6.44
C ALA A 114 2.44 -10.16 5.62
N MET A 115 1.78 -9.88 4.48
CA MET A 115 2.10 -8.73 3.65
C MET A 115 1.79 -7.40 4.35
N PHE A 116 0.71 -7.34 5.11
CA PHE A 116 0.36 -6.15 5.88
C PHE A 116 1.42 -5.86 6.96
N CYS A 117 1.86 -6.87 7.72
CA CYS A 117 2.96 -6.75 8.68
C CYS A 117 4.25 -6.25 8.02
N LEU A 118 4.63 -6.81 6.86
CA LEU A 118 5.81 -6.39 6.11
C LEU A 118 5.71 -4.90 5.74
N LEU A 119 4.60 -4.50 5.14
CA LEU A 119 4.42 -3.13 4.67
C LEU A 119 4.27 -2.15 5.82
N LEU A 120 3.68 -2.55 6.95
CA LEU A 120 3.60 -1.73 8.15
C LEU A 120 4.99 -1.43 8.71
N LEU A 121 5.83 -2.46 8.80
CA LEU A 121 7.23 -2.31 9.20
C LEU A 121 8.02 -1.46 8.18
N MET A 122 7.81 -1.65 6.87
CA MET A 122 8.45 -0.78 5.86
C MET A 122 7.94 0.67 5.92
N CYS A 123 6.69 0.87 6.31
CA CYS A 123 6.05 2.18 6.30
C CYS A 123 6.46 3.01 7.52
N PHE A 124 6.48 2.40 8.70
CA PHE A 124 6.75 3.07 9.96
C PHE A 124 8.10 2.72 10.57
N GLY A 125 8.70 1.58 10.25
CA GLY A 125 10.02 1.19 10.74
C GLY A 125 10.01 0.52 12.11
N ASP A 126 8.83 0.27 12.68
CA ASP A 126 8.66 -0.34 14.00
C ASP A 126 7.76 -1.59 13.90
N LYS A 127 8.08 -2.63 14.69
CA LYS A 127 7.22 -3.80 14.86
C LYS A 127 6.13 -3.44 15.86
N LEU A 128 4.87 -3.55 15.45
CA LEU A 128 3.72 -3.30 16.33
C LEU A 128 3.21 -4.62 16.91
N ASP A 129 2.47 -4.54 18.02
CA ASP A 129 1.77 -5.70 18.56
C ASP A 129 0.60 -6.13 17.68
N ASP A 130 0.19 -7.39 17.81
CA ASP A 130 -0.86 -7.99 16.97
C ASP A 130 -2.20 -7.22 17.07
N ASN A 131 -2.57 -6.74 18.27
CA ASN A 131 -3.84 -6.01 18.44
C ASN A 131 -3.81 -4.65 17.70
N GLN A 132 -2.67 -3.95 17.72
CA GLN A 132 -2.48 -2.74 16.94
C GLN A 132 -2.53 -3.02 15.44
N ILE A 133 -1.86 -4.08 14.98
CA ILE A 133 -1.85 -4.48 13.57
C ILE A 133 -3.28 -4.76 13.09
N GLU A 134 -4.03 -5.59 13.81
CA GLU A 134 -5.41 -5.96 13.47
C GLU A 134 -6.32 -4.74 13.41
N LYS A 135 -6.20 -3.81 14.37
CA LYS A 135 -6.97 -2.56 14.37
C LYS A 135 -6.67 -1.68 13.16
N ILE A 136 -5.40 -1.54 12.78
CA ILE A 136 -5.02 -0.73 11.62
C ILE A 136 -5.50 -1.41 10.33
N GLU A 137 -5.30 -2.72 10.20
CA GLU A 137 -5.76 -3.50 9.04
C GLU A 137 -7.28 -3.36 8.87
N GLU A 138 -8.04 -3.53 9.96
CA GLU A 138 -9.50 -3.40 9.95
C GLU A 138 -9.93 -2.01 9.47
N VAL A 139 -9.36 -0.94 10.03
CA VAL A 139 -9.69 0.44 9.66
C VAL A 139 -9.39 0.72 8.19
N LEU A 140 -8.22 0.29 7.69
CA LEU A 140 -7.82 0.52 6.31
C LEU A 140 -8.68 -0.28 5.33
N ARG A 141 -8.97 -1.54 5.65
CA ARG A 141 -9.84 -2.42 4.86
C ARG A 141 -11.28 -1.89 4.84
N ASN A 142 -11.81 -1.45 5.98
CA ASN A 142 -13.16 -0.89 6.09
C ASN A 142 -13.33 0.36 5.22
N MET A 143 -12.33 1.24 5.16
CA MET A 143 -12.34 2.36 4.23
C MET A 143 -12.40 1.87 2.77
N LEU A 144 -11.52 0.95 2.39
CA LEU A 144 -11.37 0.48 1.01
C LEU A 144 -12.65 -0.20 0.47
N VAL A 145 -13.26 -1.10 1.25
CA VAL A 145 -14.50 -1.78 0.84
C VAL A 145 -15.71 -0.84 0.84
N SER A 146 -15.66 0.24 1.62
CA SER A 146 -16.74 1.22 1.70
C SER A 146 -16.72 2.26 0.58
N LEU A 147 -15.65 2.38 -0.22
CA LEU A 147 -15.56 3.39 -1.29
C LEU A 147 -16.76 3.33 -2.25
N ARG A 148 -17.16 2.13 -2.68
CA ARG A 148 -18.32 1.93 -3.57
C ARG A 148 -19.63 2.38 -2.93
N LYS A 149 -19.78 2.18 -1.60
CA LYS A 149 -20.94 2.63 -0.84
C LYS A 149 -21.11 4.16 -0.94
N PHE A 150 -20.03 4.92 -1.07
CA PHE A 150 -20.12 6.39 -1.12
C PHE A 150 -20.32 6.98 -2.51
N ASN A 151 -20.34 6.17 -3.58
CA ASN A 151 -20.51 6.66 -4.95
C ASN A 151 -21.78 7.52 -5.14
N ILE A 152 -22.87 7.17 -4.46
CA ILE A 152 -24.13 7.94 -4.50
C ILE A 152 -23.98 9.39 -4.03
N LEU A 153 -23.00 9.68 -3.16
CA LEU A 153 -22.76 11.03 -2.65
C LEU A 153 -22.19 11.97 -3.72
N ASN A 154 -21.63 11.42 -4.81
CA ASN A 154 -20.94 12.17 -5.85
C ASN A 154 -21.86 12.74 -6.94
N PHE A 155 -23.11 12.28 -7.05
CA PHE A 155 -24.05 12.72 -8.10
C PHE A 155 -24.40 14.21 -7.97
N TRP A 156 -24.68 14.68 -6.75
CA TRP A 156 -24.89 16.11 -6.48
C TRP A 156 -24.47 16.47 -5.05
N PRO A 157 -23.17 16.67 -4.78
CA PRO A 157 -22.63 16.74 -3.42
C PRO A 157 -23.28 17.79 -2.52
N ARG A 158 -23.71 18.94 -3.08
CA ARG A 158 -24.39 19.99 -2.31
C ARG A 158 -25.75 19.53 -1.77
N VAL A 159 -26.54 18.83 -2.59
CA VAL A 159 -27.84 18.29 -2.20
C VAL A 159 -27.66 17.08 -1.29
N THR A 160 -26.76 16.15 -1.64
CA THR A 160 -26.53 14.94 -0.83
C THR A 160 -25.96 15.28 0.55
N LYS A 161 -25.21 16.37 0.72
CA LYS A 161 -24.78 16.86 2.04
C LYS A 161 -25.94 17.21 2.96
N ILE A 162 -27.09 17.59 2.41
CA ILE A 162 -28.30 17.90 3.18
C ILE A 162 -29.17 16.66 3.35
N VAL A 163 -29.44 15.94 2.26
CA VAL A 163 -30.40 14.82 2.23
C VAL A 163 -29.78 13.52 2.79
N LEU A 164 -28.50 13.28 2.52
CA LEU A 164 -27.77 12.06 2.91
C LEU A 164 -26.74 12.31 4.02
N ARG A 165 -27.05 13.21 4.97
CA ARG A 165 -26.17 13.60 6.10
C ARG A 165 -25.55 12.41 6.83
N LYS A 166 -26.33 11.38 7.15
CA LYS A 166 -25.85 10.19 7.86
C LYS A 166 -24.69 9.49 7.12
N ARG A 167 -24.77 9.42 5.78
CA ARG A 167 -23.78 8.75 4.94
C ARG A 167 -22.52 9.61 4.72
N TRP A 168 -22.67 10.94 4.68
CA TRP A 168 -21.52 11.85 4.79
C TRP A 168 -20.82 11.74 6.13
N ASN A 169 -21.57 11.72 7.24
CA ASN A 169 -21.01 11.55 8.58
C ASN A 169 -20.30 10.21 8.75
N GLU A 170 -20.78 9.15 8.09
CA GLU A 170 -20.09 7.86 8.04
C GLU A 170 -18.75 7.96 7.29
N LEU A 171 -18.72 8.63 6.13
CA LEU A 171 -17.47 8.87 5.39
C LEU A 171 -16.45 9.66 6.22
N PHE A 172 -16.89 10.74 6.88
CA PHE A 172 -16.01 11.52 7.76
C PHE A 172 -15.52 10.70 8.95
N ARG A 173 -16.36 9.84 9.53
CA ARG A 173 -15.95 8.92 10.60
C ARG A 173 -14.89 7.93 10.12
N LEU A 174 -15.07 7.32 8.95
CA LEU A 174 -14.06 6.41 8.38
C LEU A 174 -12.73 7.13 8.15
N ARG A 175 -12.76 8.34 7.59
CA ARG A 175 -11.54 9.13 7.40
C ARG A 175 -10.88 9.46 8.74
N LYS A 176 -11.66 9.89 9.73
CA LYS A 176 -11.15 10.16 11.07
C LYS A 176 -10.56 8.90 11.72
N SER A 177 -11.20 7.74 11.60
CA SER A 177 -10.65 6.49 12.12
C SER A 177 -9.30 6.13 11.48
N GLN A 178 -9.11 6.38 10.17
CA GLN A 178 -7.81 6.22 9.52
C GLN A 178 -6.75 7.16 10.12
N GLU A 179 -7.11 8.42 10.36
CA GLU A 179 -6.23 9.40 10.99
C GLU A 179 -5.89 9.01 12.43
N ASP A 180 -6.88 8.58 13.22
CA ASP A 180 -6.72 8.19 14.62
C ASP A 180 -5.74 7.01 14.81
N VAL A 181 -5.63 6.10 13.82
CA VAL A 181 -4.69 4.96 13.89
C VAL A 181 -3.33 5.25 13.26
N LEU A 182 -3.25 6.12 12.25
CA LEU A 182 -1.99 6.37 11.52
C LEU A 182 -1.24 7.62 12.00
N ILE A 183 -1.91 8.69 12.43
CA ILE A 183 -1.25 9.91 12.92
C ILE A 183 -0.33 9.62 14.13
N PRO A 184 -0.72 8.79 15.12
CA PRO A 184 0.17 8.47 16.24
C PRO A 184 1.50 7.85 15.77
N LEU A 185 1.46 6.95 14.78
CA LEU A 185 2.64 6.33 14.19
C LEU A 185 3.49 7.36 13.45
N ILE A 186 2.86 8.22 12.64
CA ILE A 186 3.55 9.31 11.92
C ILE A 186 4.26 10.26 12.90
N ARG A 187 3.58 10.67 13.98
CA ARG A 187 4.14 11.55 15.02
C ARG A 187 5.27 10.88 15.80
N ALA A 188 5.13 9.59 16.12
CA ALA A 188 6.20 8.82 16.77
C ALA A 188 7.47 8.81 15.90
N ARG A 189 7.33 8.64 14.59
CA ARG A 189 8.45 8.74 13.64
C ARG A 189 9.06 10.12 13.56
N LYS A 190 8.24 11.15 13.50
CA LYS A 190 8.71 12.53 13.53
C LYS A 190 9.55 12.81 14.78
N LYS A 191 9.04 12.44 15.96
CA LYS A 191 9.74 12.60 17.23
C LYS A 191 11.04 11.80 17.26
N ALA A 192 11.03 10.53 16.87
CA ALA A 192 12.23 9.69 16.84
C ALA A 192 13.32 10.27 15.92
N LYS A 193 12.92 10.86 14.79
CA LYS A 193 13.83 11.54 13.87
C LYS A 193 14.42 12.82 14.47
N GLU A 194 13.59 13.66 15.07
CA GLU A 194 14.03 14.90 15.74
C GLU A 194 15.01 14.61 16.90
N GLU A 195 14.74 13.55 17.67
CA GLU A 195 15.63 13.08 18.75
C GLU A 195 16.99 12.61 18.21
N ARG A 196 17.03 11.90 17.08
CA ARG A 196 18.28 11.49 16.43
C ARG A 196 19.11 12.69 15.94
N ILE A 197 18.43 13.68 15.34
CA ILE A 197 19.07 14.94 14.93
C ILE A 197 19.66 15.65 16.15
N ARG A 198 18.88 15.79 17.22
CA ARG A 198 19.32 16.48 18.45
C ARG A 198 20.50 15.79 19.13
N THR A 199 20.53 14.46 19.11
CA THR A 199 21.58 13.66 19.74
C THR A 199 22.82 13.45 18.85
N GLY A 200 22.85 14.03 17.64
CA GLY A 200 23.96 13.88 16.70
C GLY A 200 24.14 12.44 16.20
N LYS A 201 23.11 11.59 16.34
CA LYS A 201 23.13 10.17 15.99
C LYS A 201 22.68 9.90 14.55
N GLU A 202 22.61 10.91 13.67
CA GLU A 202 22.20 10.72 12.28
C GLU A 202 23.09 9.72 11.53
N ASP A 203 24.38 9.68 11.85
CA ASP A 203 25.39 8.84 11.19
C ASP A 203 25.80 7.60 12.00
N MET A 204 25.24 7.41 13.20
CA MET A 204 25.51 6.18 13.95
C MET A 204 24.69 5.04 13.34
N LYS A 205 25.40 4.17 12.61
CA LYS A 205 24.99 2.80 12.31
C LYS A 205 24.88 2.01 13.63
N GLU A 206 23.89 2.34 14.46
CA GLU A 206 23.43 1.40 15.50
C GLU A 206 22.93 0.15 14.76
N HIS A 207 23.39 -1.02 15.24
CA HIS A 207 23.25 -2.36 14.67
C HIS A 207 22.42 -2.45 13.38
N GLU A 208 23.07 -2.84 12.27
CA GLU A 208 22.49 -3.03 10.92
C GLU A 208 21.16 -3.81 10.88
N ASP A 209 20.80 -4.51 11.95
CA ASP A 209 19.59 -5.30 12.09
C ASP A 209 18.34 -4.52 12.54
N GLU A 210 18.46 -3.30 13.09
CA GLU A 210 17.31 -2.61 13.73
C GLU A 210 16.81 -1.34 13.03
N HIS A 211 17.63 -0.64 12.23
CA HIS A 211 17.19 0.57 11.53
C HIS A 211 16.78 0.30 10.08
N VAL A 212 15.46 0.14 9.89
CA VAL A 212 14.84 0.10 8.57
C VAL A 212 14.43 1.53 8.16
N LEU A 213 14.97 2.03 7.04
CA LEU A 213 14.48 3.28 6.44
C LEU A 213 12.98 3.15 6.16
N SER A 214 12.18 3.90 6.92
CA SER A 214 10.73 3.86 6.81
C SER A 214 10.23 4.82 5.74
N TYR A 215 9.12 4.46 5.09
CA TYR A 215 8.48 5.35 4.12
C TYR A 215 8.07 6.69 4.76
N ALA A 216 7.52 6.65 5.98
CA ALA A 216 7.15 7.86 6.72
C ALA A 216 8.35 8.81 6.94
N ASP A 217 9.54 8.29 7.22
CA ASP A 217 10.75 9.11 7.41
C ASP A 217 11.15 9.87 6.13
N THR A 218 10.89 9.27 4.96
CA THR A 218 11.10 9.92 3.66
C THR A 218 10.08 11.01 3.39
N LEU A 219 8.82 10.79 3.78
CA LEU A 219 7.73 11.75 3.60
C LEU A 219 7.90 12.99 4.48
N LEU A 220 8.40 12.83 5.71
CA LEU A 220 8.59 13.93 6.67
C LEU A 220 9.53 15.05 6.19
N VAL A 221 10.40 14.76 5.22
CA VAL A 221 11.37 15.71 4.65
C VAL A 221 11.00 16.18 3.25
N LEU A 222 9.90 15.68 2.68
CA LEU A 222 9.45 16.16 1.39
C LEU A 222 8.86 17.57 1.50
N GLU A 223 9.19 18.37 0.50
CA GLU A 223 8.58 19.67 0.25
C GLU A 223 7.89 19.62 -1.11
N LEU A 224 6.60 19.98 -1.13
CA LEU A 224 5.80 19.97 -2.33
C LEU A 224 6.24 21.11 -3.26
N PRO A 225 6.50 20.86 -4.56
CA PRO A 225 7.13 21.86 -5.43
C PRO A 225 6.24 23.07 -5.71
N GLU A 226 4.92 22.87 -5.76
CA GLU A 226 3.94 23.88 -6.16
C GLU A 226 3.50 24.71 -4.95
N GLU A 227 3.21 24.05 -3.82
CA GLU A 227 2.76 24.68 -2.59
C GLU A 227 3.90 25.21 -1.70
N LYS A 228 5.16 24.82 -1.97
CA LYS A 228 6.37 25.22 -1.21
C LYS A 228 6.22 25.01 0.30
N ARG A 229 5.64 23.86 0.66
CA ARG A 229 5.42 23.44 2.04
C ARG A 229 5.65 21.94 2.20
N LYS A 230 5.82 21.52 3.44
CA LYS A 230 5.82 20.09 3.78
C LYS A 230 4.42 19.48 3.66
N LEU A 231 4.39 18.15 3.61
CA LEU A 231 3.16 17.38 3.70
C LEU A 231 2.45 17.62 5.04
N GLU A 232 1.14 17.80 4.98
CA GLU A 232 0.27 17.80 6.15
C GLU A 232 0.06 16.37 6.67
N GLU A 233 -0.29 16.22 7.95
CA GLU A 233 -0.53 14.91 8.55
C GLU A 233 -1.59 14.11 7.78
N GLY A 234 -2.67 14.77 7.33
CA GLY A 234 -3.70 14.13 6.52
C GLY A 234 -3.16 13.61 5.18
N GLU A 235 -2.25 14.32 4.53
CA GLU A 235 -1.61 13.90 3.27
C GLU A 235 -0.66 12.71 3.51
N MET A 236 0.08 12.73 4.61
CA MET A 236 0.90 11.59 5.03
C MET A 236 0.05 10.36 5.34
N VAL A 237 -1.07 10.50 6.06
CA VAL A 237 -2.04 9.42 6.30
C VAL A 237 -2.52 8.81 4.98
N THR A 238 -2.83 9.66 3.99
CA THR A 238 -3.24 9.20 2.66
C THR A 238 -2.14 8.40 1.97
N LEU A 239 -0.89 8.89 1.96
CA LEU A 239 0.24 8.23 1.32
C LEU A 239 0.63 6.91 2.02
N CYS A 240 0.63 6.88 3.34
CA CYS A 240 0.89 5.66 4.12
C CYS A 240 -0.23 4.64 3.90
N SER A 241 -1.51 5.06 3.94
CA SER A 241 -2.64 4.17 3.64
C SER A 241 -2.58 3.62 2.21
N GLU A 242 -2.20 4.44 1.23
CA GLU A 242 -1.99 4.03 -0.15
C GLU A 242 -0.89 2.97 -0.28
N PHE A 243 0.23 3.17 0.42
CA PHE A 243 1.35 2.22 0.44
C PHE A 243 0.95 0.86 1.02
N LEU A 244 0.27 0.86 2.18
CA LEU A 244 -0.17 -0.36 2.85
C LEU A 244 -1.21 -1.12 2.00
N ASN A 245 -2.27 -0.45 1.55
CA ASN A 245 -3.32 -1.09 0.76
C ASN A 245 -2.84 -1.55 -0.61
N GLY A 246 -2.03 -0.73 -1.29
CA GLY A 246 -1.57 -1.00 -2.64
C GLY A 246 -0.69 -2.25 -2.73
N GLY A 247 0.10 -2.55 -1.69
CA GLY A 247 0.96 -3.72 -1.64
C GLY A 247 0.30 -4.98 -1.06
N THR A 248 -0.60 -4.84 -0.07
CA THR A 248 -1.19 -5.99 0.62
C THR A 248 -2.15 -6.78 -0.27
N ASP A 249 -3.20 -6.14 -0.80
CA ASP A 249 -4.28 -6.85 -1.50
C ASP A 249 -3.81 -7.41 -2.85
N THR A 250 -2.97 -6.67 -3.57
CA THR A 250 -2.46 -7.09 -4.89
C THR A 250 -1.54 -8.30 -4.76
N THR A 251 -0.57 -8.25 -3.84
CA THR A 251 0.40 -9.33 -3.63
C THR A 251 -0.25 -10.58 -3.05
N SER A 252 -1.12 -10.44 -2.03
CA SER A 252 -1.83 -11.57 -1.44
C SER A 252 -2.76 -12.26 -2.45
N THR A 253 -3.44 -11.49 -3.31
CA THR A 253 -4.26 -12.04 -4.41
C THR A 253 -3.39 -12.81 -5.40
N ALA A 254 -2.23 -12.27 -5.80
CA ALA A 254 -1.31 -12.98 -6.68
C ALA A 254 -0.83 -14.29 -6.06
N LEU A 255 -0.42 -14.28 -4.79
CA LEU A 255 0.01 -15.48 -4.05
C LEU A 255 -1.11 -16.51 -3.92
N GLN A 256 -2.35 -16.07 -3.67
CA GLN A 256 -3.50 -16.97 -3.64
C GLN A 256 -3.71 -17.66 -4.98
N TRP A 257 -3.64 -16.92 -6.09
CA TRP A 257 -3.76 -17.51 -7.44
C TRP A 257 -2.60 -18.44 -7.76
N ILE A 258 -1.38 -18.10 -7.34
CA ILE A 258 -0.22 -19.00 -7.48
C ILE A 258 -0.52 -20.32 -6.76
N MET A 259 -0.91 -20.28 -5.47
CA MET A 259 -1.23 -21.48 -4.70
C MET A 259 -2.38 -22.29 -5.33
N ALA A 260 -3.44 -21.62 -5.80
CA ALA A 260 -4.55 -22.28 -6.47
C ALA A 260 -4.11 -23.03 -7.74
N ASN A 261 -3.19 -22.44 -8.52
CA ASN A 261 -2.64 -23.09 -9.70
C ASN A 261 -1.68 -24.23 -9.35
N LEU A 262 -0.84 -24.09 -8.32
CA LEU A 262 0.05 -25.17 -7.88
C LEU A 262 -0.75 -26.40 -7.41
N VAL A 263 -1.80 -26.19 -6.62
CA VAL A 263 -2.70 -27.27 -6.18
C VAL A 263 -3.44 -27.92 -7.36
N LYS A 264 -3.85 -27.11 -8.36
CA LYS A 264 -4.54 -27.60 -9.55
C LYS A 264 -3.60 -28.36 -10.51
N TYR A 265 -2.32 -28.03 -10.55
CA TYR A 265 -1.33 -28.57 -11.49
C TYR A 265 -0.11 -29.15 -10.76
N PRO A 266 -0.21 -30.36 -10.19
CA PRO A 266 0.84 -30.98 -9.39
C PRO A 266 2.19 -31.11 -10.10
N GLN A 267 2.19 -31.30 -11.43
CA GLN A 267 3.41 -31.36 -12.24
C GLN A 267 4.21 -30.04 -12.25
N ILE A 268 3.52 -28.89 -12.13
CA ILE A 268 4.17 -27.58 -12.01
C ILE A 268 4.70 -27.41 -10.58
N GLN A 269 3.95 -27.86 -9.57
CA GLN A 269 4.38 -27.85 -8.18
C GLN A 269 5.65 -28.67 -7.97
N GLU A 270 5.72 -29.89 -8.51
CA GLU A 270 6.90 -30.75 -8.45
C GLU A 270 8.10 -30.09 -9.12
N LYS A 271 7.90 -29.52 -10.31
CA LYS A 271 8.96 -28.80 -11.02
C LYS A 271 9.51 -27.63 -10.19
N LEU A 272 8.62 -26.82 -9.60
CA LEU A 272 9.01 -25.70 -8.74
C LEU A 272 9.79 -26.17 -7.50
N PHE A 273 9.36 -27.27 -6.86
CA PHE A 273 10.06 -27.85 -5.73
C PHE A 273 11.48 -28.28 -6.10
N MET A 274 11.65 -28.96 -7.24
CA MET A 274 12.96 -29.38 -7.74
C MET A 274 13.87 -28.18 -8.06
N GLU A 275 13.35 -27.13 -8.67
CA GLU A 275 14.11 -25.89 -8.93
C GLU A 275 14.60 -25.22 -7.64
N ILE A 276 13.75 -25.16 -6.61
CA ILE A 276 14.11 -24.63 -5.28
C ILE A 276 15.22 -25.49 -4.65
N LYS A 277 15.05 -26.82 -4.69
CA LYS A 277 16.02 -27.79 -4.14
C LYS A 277 17.41 -27.64 -4.76
N GLU A 278 17.47 -27.58 -6.09
CA GLU A 278 18.71 -27.37 -6.82
C GLU A 278 19.31 -25.98 -6.58
N GLY A 279 18.47 -24.97 -6.38
CA GLY A 279 18.88 -23.62 -6.02
C GLY A 279 19.57 -23.59 -4.66
N CYS A 280 18.89 -24.04 -3.59
CA CYS A 280 19.44 -24.04 -2.24
C CYS A 280 20.74 -24.85 -2.13
N ALA A 281 20.83 -26.00 -2.79
CA ALA A 281 22.05 -26.81 -2.85
C ALA A 281 23.23 -26.07 -3.51
N ARG A 282 22.97 -25.26 -4.55
CA ARG A 282 24.00 -24.44 -5.22
C ARG A 282 24.49 -23.26 -4.37
N TRP A 283 23.65 -22.73 -3.48
CA TRP A 283 23.95 -21.53 -2.68
C TRP A 283 24.23 -21.83 -1.19
N GLY A 284 24.34 -23.11 -0.81
CA GLY A 284 24.70 -23.54 0.55
C GLY A 284 23.64 -23.28 1.63
N GLY A 285 22.35 -23.20 1.27
CA GLY A 285 21.25 -23.06 2.23
C GLY A 285 20.67 -24.42 2.62
N GLU A 286 20.50 -24.67 3.93
CA GLU A 286 19.76 -25.82 4.46
C GLU A 286 18.23 -25.55 4.44
N TYR A 287 17.44 -26.63 4.40
CA TYR A 287 15.96 -26.61 4.36
C TYR A 287 15.33 -26.17 5.67
#